data_AF-A0AAW0EKL6-F1
#
_entry.id   AF-A0AAW0EKL6-F1
#
_cell.length_a   1.000
_cell.length_b   1.000
_cell.length_c   1.000
_cell.angle_alpha   90.00
_cell.angle_beta   90.00
_cell.angle_gamma   90.00
#
_symmetry.space_group_name_H-M   'P 1'
#
loop_
_entity.id
_entity.type
_entity.pdbx_description
1 polymer ?
#
loop_
_entity_poly.entity_id
_entity_poly.type
_entity_poly.pdbx_seq_one_letter_code
_entity_poly.pdbx_strand_id
1 'polypeptide(L)'
;VEMMDVDDDTIESELHDLHRDSIIQADMPRTSLVRRASFVVTADVDDRAREVEETAEEDDDDDVEEDADKDDSAVYEKEKPSQIVFDDDAMAIIHAGLAAVQIPAWIDRPPVNLGEKAHGKLKADNWLVLITVFFPLILPELWWGKPRYELKLLDNLHDLVGATNILFSETLDLTMLRQMCRRGRLLASMHDSIQTGDAASSTVKAMRILYDPVSTSDGSPEHLSPIHESAHNSSGSILEEATYSMLLDYWNQTYSPPYVHRAQFAFELMDMGINVFPTRAVEHTNFSHKTRPFSIFAKHAGGSSISFRHPATGRKDFGYIQEIWTQALQGECRTYLIIQPHTRLSSSDEAKTPLRTHQRFKSFARYTNPQHARPQLVIELRHIIAHVPFHRRPKGTYGIKHAITLFVDSLEKGRD
;
A
#
# COMPACT_ATOMS: atom_id res chain seq x y z
N VAL A 1 -28.18 31.59 -31.24
CA VAL A 1 -27.11 31.20 -30.30
C VAL A 1 -25.91 30.94 -31.18
N GLU A 2 -24.97 31.88 -31.19
CA GLU A 2 -23.70 31.68 -31.91
C GLU A 2 -22.94 30.55 -31.22
N MET A 3 -22.41 29.62 -32.02
CA MET A 3 -21.44 28.66 -31.52
C MET A 3 -20.11 29.38 -31.44
N MET A 4 -19.50 29.33 -30.27
CA MET A 4 -18.16 29.84 -30.03
C MET A 4 -17.19 28.84 -30.66
N ASP A 5 -16.72 29.12 -31.88
CA ASP A 5 -15.67 28.34 -32.52
C ASP A 5 -14.41 28.41 -31.65
N VAL A 6 -13.96 27.26 -31.17
CA VAL A 6 -12.72 27.12 -30.40
C VAL A 6 -11.63 26.81 -31.41
N ASP A 7 -10.64 27.70 -31.53
CA ASP A 7 -9.52 27.53 -32.49
C ASP A 7 -8.76 26.22 -32.22
N ASP A 8 -8.74 25.35 -33.23
CA ASP A 8 -8.09 24.02 -33.18
C ASP A 8 -6.57 24.17 -32.92
N ASP A 9 -5.96 25.23 -33.46
CA ASP A 9 -4.57 25.64 -33.22
C ASP A 9 -4.26 25.87 -31.73
N THR A 10 -5.25 26.32 -30.94
CA THR A 10 -5.08 26.50 -29.49
C THR A 10 -4.97 25.15 -28.79
N ILE A 11 -5.79 24.18 -29.21
CA ILE A 11 -5.84 22.83 -28.64
C ILE A 11 -4.57 22.04 -28.98
N GLU A 12 -4.05 22.16 -30.21
CA GLU A 12 -2.74 21.58 -30.57
C GLU A 12 -1.58 22.20 -29.77
N SER A 13 -1.64 23.51 -29.47
CA SER A 13 -0.61 24.17 -28.65
C SER A 13 -0.60 23.65 -27.20
N GLU A 14 -1.77 23.53 -26.56
CA GLU A 14 -1.89 22.98 -25.21
C GLU A 14 -1.47 21.50 -25.14
N LEU A 15 -1.81 20.70 -26.16
CA LEU A 15 -1.35 19.31 -26.27
C LEU A 15 0.17 19.19 -26.41
N HIS A 16 0.80 20.09 -27.17
CA HIS A 16 2.24 20.10 -27.37
C HIS A 16 2.98 20.48 -26.08
N ASP A 17 2.48 21.47 -25.33
CA ASP A 17 3.10 21.87 -24.06
C ASP A 17 2.86 20.84 -22.94
N LEU A 18 1.69 20.20 -22.87
CA LEU A 18 1.47 19.03 -22.00
C LEU A 18 2.40 17.86 -22.34
N HIS A 19 2.73 17.66 -23.62
CA HIS A 19 3.70 16.64 -24.03
C HIS A 19 5.13 17.00 -23.62
N ARG A 20 5.51 18.28 -23.73
CA ARG A 20 6.80 18.81 -23.28
C ARG A 20 6.96 18.66 -21.77
N ASP A 21 5.95 19.01 -20.97
CA ASP A 21 5.97 18.85 -19.51
C ASP A 21 6.06 17.37 -19.10
N SER A 22 5.35 16.47 -19.78
CA SER A 22 5.45 15.02 -19.53
C SER A 22 6.85 14.46 -19.81
N ILE A 23 7.58 15.00 -20.78
CA ILE A 23 8.98 14.64 -21.06
C ILE A 23 9.91 15.15 -19.96
N ILE A 24 9.68 16.37 -19.45
CA ILE A 24 10.48 16.96 -18.37
C ILE A 24 10.26 16.23 -17.04
N GLN A 25 9.03 15.79 -16.74
CA GLN A 25 8.68 15.09 -15.50
C GLN A 25 8.99 13.58 -15.52
N ALA A 26 9.37 13.03 -16.68
CA ALA A 26 9.79 11.64 -16.88
C ALA A 26 8.72 10.56 -16.57
N ASP A 27 7.43 10.91 -16.60
CA ASP A 27 6.30 10.02 -16.28
C ASP A 27 5.89 9.03 -17.38
N MET A 28 6.64 8.96 -18.49
CA MET A 28 6.39 7.99 -19.56
C MET A 28 6.92 6.59 -19.18
N PRO A 29 6.05 5.55 -19.11
CA PRO A 29 6.48 4.20 -18.78
C PRO A 29 7.40 3.65 -19.87
N ARG A 30 8.64 3.30 -19.50
CA ARG A 30 9.65 2.72 -20.41
C ARG A 30 9.28 1.32 -20.89
N THR A 31 8.43 1.23 -21.91
CA THR A 31 8.18 -0.02 -22.63
C THR A 31 9.33 -0.32 -23.59
N SER A 32 10.00 -1.44 -23.36
CA SER A 32 11.14 -1.88 -24.16
C SER A 32 10.70 -2.35 -25.55
N LEU A 33 11.13 -1.65 -26.60
CA LEU A 33 11.22 -2.20 -27.95
C LEU A 33 12.65 -2.09 -28.48
N VAL A 34 13.42 -3.16 -28.27
CA VAL A 34 14.72 -3.34 -28.93
C VAL A 34 14.48 -3.70 -30.39
N ARG A 35 14.87 -2.82 -31.32
CA ARG A 35 15.39 -3.24 -32.62
C ARG A 35 16.44 -2.26 -33.14
N ARG A 36 17.65 -2.82 -33.38
CA ARG A 36 18.76 -2.13 -34.04
C ARG A 36 18.39 -1.75 -35.48
N ALA A 37 18.72 -0.53 -35.87
CA ALA A 37 19.28 -0.25 -37.19
C ALA A 37 20.36 0.82 -37.01
N SER A 38 21.54 0.58 -37.59
CA SER A 38 22.70 1.45 -37.51
C SER A 38 22.70 2.48 -38.63
N PHE A 39 23.00 3.75 -38.33
CA PHE A 39 23.49 4.70 -39.31
C PHE A 39 24.61 5.56 -38.70
N VAL A 40 25.61 5.88 -39.52
CA VAL A 40 26.85 6.62 -39.17
C VAL A 40 26.97 7.80 -40.14
N VAL A 41 27.36 8.97 -39.65
CA VAL A 41 27.96 10.16 -40.35
C VAL A 41 28.02 11.28 -39.28
N THR A 42 29.12 11.45 -38.55
CA THR A 42 30.32 12.33 -38.78
C THR A 42 30.13 13.82 -38.48
N ALA A 43 31.02 14.34 -37.61
CA ALA A 43 31.61 15.70 -37.43
C ALA A 43 30.95 16.93 -38.09
N ASP A 44 30.80 18.10 -37.43
CA ASP A 44 31.86 19.04 -36.99
C ASP A 44 31.32 19.99 -35.86
N VAL A 45 32.06 20.37 -34.80
CA VAL A 45 33.05 21.47 -34.61
C VAL A 45 32.48 22.91 -34.60
N ASP A 46 32.28 23.46 -33.40
CA ASP A 46 32.65 24.82 -32.87
C ASP A 46 32.06 24.90 -31.45
N ASP A 47 32.80 24.99 -30.34
CA ASP A 47 33.76 26.01 -29.87
C ASP A 47 33.17 27.42 -29.66
N ARG A 48 32.70 27.67 -28.41
CA ARG A 48 33.19 28.83 -27.64
C ARG A 48 32.76 28.82 -26.17
N ALA A 49 33.75 28.90 -25.29
CA ALA A 49 33.56 29.33 -23.91
C ALA A 49 33.46 30.87 -23.82
N ARG A 50 32.69 31.38 -22.86
CA ARG A 50 32.97 32.65 -22.19
C ARG A 50 32.41 32.69 -20.77
N GLU A 51 33.19 33.27 -19.88
CA GLU A 51 32.97 33.40 -18.44
C GLU A 51 32.31 34.74 -18.10
N VAL A 52 31.86 34.88 -16.84
CA VAL A 52 31.75 36.16 -16.08
C VAL A 52 30.58 37.08 -16.53
N GLU A 53 29.88 37.85 -15.69
CA GLU A 53 30.16 38.37 -14.33
C GLU A 53 28.92 38.39 -13.40
N GLU A 54 29.16 38.71 -12.14
CA GLU A 54 28.20 38.94 -11.05
C GLU A 54 28.08 40.45 -10.79
N THR A 55 26.86 41.02 -10.78
CA THR A 55 26.62 42.39 -10.30
C THR A 55 25.33 42.47 -9.50
N ALA A 56 25.44 42.93 -8.25
CA ALA A 56 24.33 43.38 -7.42
C ALA A 56 24.21 44.91 -7.52
N GLU A 57 22.99 45.42 -7.53
CA GLU A 57 22.70 46.85 -7.38
C GLU A 57 21.65 47.02 -6.27
N GLU A 58 22.01 47.83 -5.27
CA GLU A 58 21.15 48.41 -4.25
C GLU A 58 20.82 49.84 -4.72
N ASP A 59 19.59 50.33 -4.55
CA ASP A 59 19.25 51.75 -4.72
C ASP A 59 18.19 52.17 -3.69
N ASP A 60 18.60 53.07 -2.80
CA ASP A 60 17.76 54.02 -2.06
C ASP A 60 17.84 55.39 -2.81
N ASP A 61 16.95 56.37 -2.70
CA ASP A 61 15.85 56.65 -1.76
C ASP A 61 14.82 57.58 -2.47
N ASP A 62 13.62 57.81 -1.91
CA ASP A 62 12.97 59.15 -1.85
C ASP A 62 11.49 59.16 -1.35
N ASP A 63 11.23 60.12 -0.46
CA ASP A 63 9.96 60.37 0.24
C ASP A 63 8.84 60.99 -0.62
N VAL A 64 7.58 60.56 -0.36
CA VAL A 64 6.39 61.43 -0.51
C VAL A 64 5.41 61.19 0.65
N GLU A 65 5.34 62.13 1.58
CA GLU A 65 4.27 62.24 2.59
C GLU A 65 3.11 63.09 2.03
N GLU A 66 1.87 62.58 2.07
CA GLU A 66 0.67 63.43 2.18
C GLU A 66 -0.50 62.67 2.84
N ASP A 67 -1.19 63.34 3.79
CA ASP A 67 -2.22 62.79 4.67
C ASP A 67 -3.51 62.34 3.96
N ALA A 68 -4.17 61.28 4.46
CA ALA A 68 -5.42 61.41 5.24
C ALA A 68 -6.20 60.08 5.48
N ASP A 69 -6.91 60.06 6.63
CA ASP A 69 -8.12 59.30 6.94
C ASP A 69 -8.11 57.75 7.03
N LYS A 70 -7.81 57.29 8.25
CA LYS A 70 -8.57 56.31 9.06
C LYS A 70 -9.57 55.38 8.34
N ASP A 71 -9.31 54.08 8.39
CA ASP A 71 -10.35 53.07 8.64
C ASP A 71 -9.80 51.91 9.49
N ASP A 72 -10.70 51.14 10.11
CA ASP A 72 -10.41 50.13 11.16
C ASP A 72 -9.50 48.99 10.68
N SER A 73 -8.19 49.09 10.97
CA SER A 73 -7.34 47.90 11.08
C SER A 73 -7.43 47.34 12.49
N ALA A 74 -8.24 46.29 12.64
CA ALA A 74 -8.32 45.53 13.88
C ALA A 74 -6.91 45.14 14.33
N VAL A 75 -6.54 45.51 15.55
CA VAL A 75 -5.28 45.09 16.17
C VAL A 75 -5.33 43.58 16.34
N TYR A 76 -4.77 42.86 15.37
CA TYR A 76 -4.35 41.48 15.57
C TYR A 76 -3.23 41.51 16.60
N GLU A 77 -3.61 41.44 17.88
CA GLU A 77 -2.67 41.04 18.92
C GLU A 77 -2.05 39.72 18.45
N LYS A 78 -0.77 39.76 18.07
CA LYS A 78 0.01 38.55 17.82
C LYS A 78 0.07 37.82 19.16
N GLU A 79 -0.88 36.91 19.38
CA GLU A 79 -0.81 35.92 20.43
C GLU A 79 0.60 35.33 20.40
N LYS A 80 1.32 35.46 21.51
CA LYS A 80 2.70 34.94 21.60
C LYS A 80 2.67 33.49 21.14
N PRO A 81 3.58 33.05 20.24
CA PRO A 81 3.57 31.69 19.73
C PRO A 81 3.59 30.72 20.91
N SER A 82 2.47 30.03 21.09
CA SER A 82 2.23 29.23 22.27
C SER A 82 3.09 27.98 22.19
N GLN A 83 4.02 27.88 23.14
CA GLN A 83 4.64 26.66 23.66
C GLN A 83 5.18 25.66 22.61
N ILE A 84 6.50 25.51 22.55
CA ILE A 84 7.20 24.57 21.66
C ILE A 84 6.54 23.17 21.74
N VAL A 85 5.90 22.77 20.64
CA VAL A 85 5.05 21.55 20.55
C VAL A 85 5.87 20.27 20.51
N PHE A 86 7.10 20.36 20.01
CA PHE A 86 8.09 19.28 19.97
C PHE A 86 9.39 19.79 20.59
N ASP A 87 9.65 19.37 21.83
CA ASP A 87 10.93 19.52 22.50
C ASP A 87 11.94 18.46 22.00
N ASP A 88 13.20 18.58 22.42
CA ASP A 88 14.26 17.64 22.01
C ASP A 88 13.94 16.18 22.42
N ASP A 89 13.27 15.99 23.57
CA ASP A 89 12.79 14.68 24.04
C ASP A 89 11.71 14.10 23.11
N ALA A 90 10.73 14.91 22.69
CA ALA A 90 9.73 14.52 21.71
C ALA A 90 10.35 14.16 20.36
N MET A 91 11.33 14.94 19.90
CA MET A 91 12.05 14.67 18.65
C MET A 91 12.86 13.38 18.73
N ALA A 92 13.53 13.11 19.86
CA ALA A 92 14.22 11.84 20.10
C ALA A 92 13.26 10.63 20.08
N ILE A 93 12.06 10.77 20.68
CA ILE A 93 11.01 9.75 20.63
C ILE A 93 10.52 9.53 19.18
N ILE A 94 10.36 10.60 18.40
CA ILE A 94 9.96 10.54 17.00
C ILE A 94 11.03 9.82 16.18
N HIS A 95 12.30 10.23 16.23
CA HIS A 95 13.41 9.60 15.52
C HIS A 95 13.56 8.12 15.87
N ALA A 96 13.51 7.77 17.17
CA ALA A 96 13.55 6.39 17.63
C ALA A 96 12.35 5.57 17.11
N GLY A 97 11.16 6.17 17.04
CA GLY A 97 9.97 5.57 16.42
C GLY A 97 10.14 5.36 14.92
N LEU A 98 10.62 6.37 14.19
CA LEU A 98 10.89 6.33 12.75
C LEU A 98 11.91 5.25 12.38
N ALA A 99 12.88 4.94 13.26
CA ALA A 99 13.79 3.81 13.10
C ALA A 99 13.14 2.45 13.45
N ALA A 100 12.36 2.38 14.54
CA ALA A 100 11.89 1.11 15.10
C ALA A 100 10.64 0.51 14.42
N VAL A 101 9.77 1.34 13.83
CA VAL A 101 8.58 0.87 13.09
C VAL A 101 8.99 -0.11 11.98
N GLN A 102 8.30 -1.23 11.88
CA GLN A 102 8.50 -2.25 10.85
C GLN A 102 7.50 -2.03 9.72
N ILE A 103 8.01 -1.89 8.49
CA ILE A 103 7.24 -1.64 7.27
C ILE A 103 7.49 -2.77 6.25
N PRO A 104 6.57 -3.02 5.30
CA PRO A 104 6.83 -3.86 4.13
C PRO A 104 7.98 -3.32 3.28
N ALA A 105 8.67 -4.20 2.55
CA ALA A 105 9.86 -3.84 1.76
C ALA A 105 9.57 -2.95 0.52
N TRP A 106 8.29 -2.73 0.18
CA TRP A 106 7.86 -1.88 -0.92
C TRP A 106 7.48 -0.45 -0.49
N ILE A 107 7.53 -0.15 0.81
CA ILE A 107 7.31 1.21 1.34
C ILE A 107 8.66 1.85 1.63
N ASP A 108 8.89 3.02 1.06
CA ASP A 108 10.06 3.82 1.39
C ASP A 108 9.93 4.41 2.80
N ARG A 109 10.98 4.23 3.62
CA ARG A 109 11.01 4.74 4.99
C ARG A 109 11.22 6.26 4.97
N PRO A 110 10.41 7.05 5.71
CA PRO A 110 10.70 8.47 5.90
C PRO A 110 12.09 8.69 6.53
N PRO A 111 12.75 9.82 6.26
CA PRO A 111 14.03 10.17 6.86
C PRO A 111 13.95 10.12 8.39
N VAL A 112 14.86 9.36 9.01
CA VAL A 112 14.86 9.16 10.47
C VAL A 112 15.18 10.48 11.20
N ASN A 113 16.03 11.33 10.60
CA ASN A 113 16.45 12.62 11.12
C ASN A 113 15.48 13.77 10.77
N LEU A 114 14.18 13.47 10.85
CA LEU A 114 13.09 14.40 10.56
C LEU A 114 13.24 15.70 11.36
N GLY A 115 13.16 16.86 10.69
CA GLY A 115 13.23 18.18 11.34
C GLY A 115 14.65 18.76 11.49
N GLU A 116 15.70 17.99 11.22
CA GLU A 116 17.06 18.54 11.16
C GLU A 116 17.28 19.39 9.89
N LYS A 117 18.01 20.50 10.03
CA LYS A 117 18.40 21.37 8.90
C LYS A 117 19.14 20.62 7.78
N ALA A 118 19.79 19.50 8.11
CA ALA A 118 20.57 18.68 7.17
C ALA A 118 19.72 17.95 6.11
N HIS A 119 18.42 17.71 6.34
CA HIS A 119 17.61 16.91 5.42
C HIS A 119 16.92 17.71 4.30
N GLY A 120 16.57 18.98 4.54
CA GLY A 120 15.85 19.79 3.56
C GLY A 120 14.37 19.41 3.41
N LYS A 121 13.83 19.50 2.18
CA LYS A 121 12.39 19.35 1.89
C LYS A 121 12.00 17.87 1.70
N LEU A 122 10.92 17.45 2.36
CA LEU A 122 10.30 16.13 2.19
C LEU A 122 9.46 16.07 0.90
N LYS A 123 9.51 14.91 0.22
CA LYS A 123 8.61 14.56 -0.89
C LYS A 123 7.17 14.33 -0.40
N ALA A 124 6.19 14.52 -1.28
CA ALA A 124 4.78 14.31 -0.97
C ALA A 124 4.46 12.88 -0.48
N ASP A 125 5.06 11.85 -1.08
CA ASP A 125 4.87 10.46 -0.64
C ASP A 125 5.49 10.20 0.74
N ASN A 126 6.66 10.78 1.05
CA ASN A 126 7.25 10.70 2.38
C ASN A 126 6.31 11.33 3.43
N TRP A 127 5.71 12.48 3.15
CA TRP A 127 4.68 13.08 4.02
C TRP A 127 3.47 12.17 4.20
N LEU A 128 3.02 11.53 3.11
CA LEU A 128 1.87 10.65 3.12
C LEU A 128 2.08 9.42 4.01
N VAL A 129 3.21 8.73 3.81
CA VAL A 129 3.63 7.59 4.62
C VAL A 129 3.84 8.01 6.07
N LEU A 130 4.47 9.16 6.31
CA LEU A 130 4.68 9.71 7.65
C LEU A 130 3.36 9.93 8.41
N ILE A 131 2.39 10.61 7.80
CA ILE A 131 1.08 10.91 8.39
C ILE A 131 0.23 9.64 8.56
N THR A 132 0.19 8.75 7.56
CA THR A 132 -0.76 7.62 7.57
C THR A 132 -0.20 6.33 8.15
N VAL A 133 1.11 6.18 8.31
CA VAL A 133 1.75 4.97 8.84
C VAL A 133 2.52 5.25 10.15
N PHE A 134 3.40 6.25 10.17
CA PHE A 134 4.33 6.41 11.29
C PHE A 134 3.74 7.21 12.46
N PHE A 135 3.19 8.38 12.21
CA PHE A 135 2.62 9.24 13.24
C PHE A 135 1.49 8.57 14.07
N PRO A 136 0.56 7.78 13.51
CA PRO A 136 -0.47 7.06 14.27
C PRO A 136 0.09 6.00 15.23
N LEU A 137 1.33 5.53 14.99
CA LEU A 137 2.02 4.54 15.83
C LEU A 137 2.94 5.18 16.89
N ILE A 138 3.30 6.46 16.73
CA ILE A 138 4.35 7.13 17.53
C ILE A 138 3.74 8.24 18.40
N LEU A 139 3.06 9.22 17.79
CA LEU A 139 2.62 10.44 18.47
C LEU A 139 1.57 10.21 19.58
N PRO A 140 0.65 9.22 19.50
CA PRO A 140 -0.26 8.94 20.60
C PRO A 140 0.44 8.57 21.92
N GLU A 141 1.67 8.06 21.90
CA GLU A 141 2.42 7.80 23.13
C GLU A 141 3.04 9.06 23.75
N LEU A 142 3.31 10.09 22.94
CA LEU A 142 3.87 11.36 23.41
C LEU A 142 2.83 12.22 24.15
N TRP A 143 1.56 12.11 23.75
CA TRP A 143 0.47 13.01 24.19
C TRP A 143 -0.60 12.35 25.07
N TRP A 144 -0.72 11.02 25.07
CA TRP A 144 -1.72 10.34 25.90
C TRP A 144 -1.38 10.41 27.39
N GLY A 145 -2.34 10.83 28.21
CA GLY A 145 -2.16 10.99 29.66
C GLY A 145 -1.44 12.28 30.09
N LYS A 146 -1.09 13.15 29.13
CA LYS A 146 -0.59 14.51 29.37
C LYS A 146 -1.74 15.52 29.58
N PRO A 147 -1.46 16.78 29.98
CA PRO A 147 -2.49 17.81 30.17
C PRO A 147 -3.37 18.10 28.93
N ARG A 148 -4.37 18.96 29.14
CA ARG A 148 -5.46 19.24 28.18
C ARG A 148 -5.00 19.77 26.81
N TYR A 149 -3.79 20.30 26.68
CA TYR A 149 -3.29 20.85 25.42
C TYR A 149 -2.85 19.71 24.48
N GLU A 150 -2.06 18.76 25.01
CA GLU A 150 -1.55 17.61 24.27
C GLU A 150 -2.68 16.67 23.83
N LEU A 151 -3.76 16.57 24.61
CA LEU A 151 -4.96 15.86 24.18
C LEU A 151 -5.61 16.50 22.94
N LYS A 152 -5.64 17.84 22.82
CA LYS A 152 -6.11 18.51 21.59
C LYS A 152 -5.18 18.27 20.40
N LEU A 153 -3.87 18.15 20.62
CA LEU A 153 -2.93 17.76 19.55
C LEU A 153 -3.23 16.36 19.04
N LEU A 154 -3.60 15.44 19.93
CA LEU A 154 -4.01 14.08 19.58
C LEU A 154 -5.32 14.04 18.79
N ASP A 155 -6.32 14.83 19.19
CA ASP A 155 -7.58 15.01 18.45
C ASP A 155 -7.31 15.59 17.05
N ASN A 156 -6.52 16.67 16.95
CA ASN A 156 -6.13 17.28 15.67
C ASN A 156 -5.37 16.30 14.76
N LEU A 157 -4.50 15.46 15.31
CA LEU A 157 -3.82 14.41 14.55
C LEU A 157 -4.80 13.33 14.07
N HIS A 158 -5.79 12.94 14.89
CA HIS A 158 -6.82 11.98 14.51
C HIS A 158 -7.67 12.46 13.34
N ASP A 159 -8.03 13.74 13.33
CA ASP A 159 -8.76 14.35 12.23
C ASP A 159 -7.87 14.53 10.98
N LEU A 160 -6.60 14.94 11.12
CA LEU A 160 -5.65 15.00 10.00
C LEU A 160 -5.47 13.61 9.35
N VAL A 161 -5.16 12.59 10.15
CA VAL A 161 -4.97 11.21 9.68
C VAL A 161 -6.27 10.66 9.10
N GLY A 162 -7.42 11.01 9.67
CA GLY A 162 -8.74 10.68 9.15
C GLY A 162 -9.01 11.29 7.78
N ALA A 163 -8.80 12.59 7.63
CA ALA A 163 -8.96 13.32 6.37
C ALA A 163 -8.00 12.78 5.30
N THR A 164 -6.72 12.56 5.63
CA THR A 164 -5.76 11.94 4.71
C THR A 164 -6.16 10.51 4.35
N ASN A 165 -6.62 9.70 5.29
CA ASN A 165 -7.09 8.33 5.00
C ASN A 165 -8.35 8.31 4.12
N ILE A 166 -9.26 9.29 4.28
CA ILE A 166 -10.45 9.44 3.41
C ILE A 166 -10.00 9.85 2.01
N LEU A 167 -9.26 10.97 1.91
CA LEU A 167 -8.71 11.46 0.65
C LEU A 167 -7.99 10.35 -0.10
N PHE A 168 -7.07 9.62 0.52
CA PHE A 168 -6.33 8.54 -0.16
C PHE A 168 -7.08 7.22 -0.32
N SER A 169 -8.26 7.06 0.29
CA SER A 169 -9.18 5.96 -0.03
C SER A 169 -10.12 6.30 -1.20
N GLU A 170 -10.29 7.60 -1.49
CA GLU A 170 -11.23 8.11 -2.49
C GLU A 170 -10.53 8.72 -3.72
N THR A 171 -9.27 9.18 -3.62
CA THR A 171 -8.47 9.70 -4.76
C THR A 171 -8.16 8.56 -5.73
N LEU A 172 -8.82 8.39 -6.87
CA LEU A 172 -9.16 9.27 -8.02
C LEU A 172 -8.30 8.94 -9.26
N ASP A 173 -7.12 8.33 -9.12
CA ASP A 173 -6.13 8.30 -10.23
C ASP A 173 -6.04 7.03 -11.09
N LEU A 174 -6.74 5.94 -10.78
CA LEU A 174 -6.87 4.81 -11.72
C LEU A 174 -8.24 4.74 -12.35
N THR A 175 -9.32 4.98 -11.60
CA THR A 175 -10.66 4.92 -12.19
C THR A 175 -10.94 6.15 -13.04
N MET A 176 -10.66 7.39 -12.57
CA MET A 176 -10.89 8.57 -13.41
C MET A 176 -9.90 8.63 -14.58
N LEU A 177 -8.61 8.36 -14.35
CA LEU A 177 -7.63 8.32 -15.44
C LEU A 177 -8.03 7.27 -16.50
N ARG A 178 -8.45 6.05 -16.10
CA ARG A 178 -8.97 5.05 -17.06
C ARG A 178 -10.23 5.53 -17.77
N GLN A 179 -11.14 6.24 -17.11
CA GLN A 179 -12.34 6.79 -17.77
C GLN A 179 -12.00 7.97 -18.70
N MET A 180 -11.03 8.82 -18.35
CA MET A 180 -10.49 9.87 -19.23
C MET A 180 -9.78 9.27 -20.44
N CYS A 181 -8.92 8.26 -20.27
CA CYS A 181 -8.29 7.54 -21.38
C CYS A 181 -9.29 6.71 -22.20
N ARG A 182 -10.39 6.20 -21.61
CA ARG A 182 -11.50 5.57 -22.36
C ARG A 182 -12.26 6.61 -23.17
N ARG A 183 -12.60 7.76 -22.57
CA ARG A 183 -13.24 8.90 -23.24
C ARG A 183 -12.39 9.44 -24.39
N GLY A 184 -11.09 9.68 -24.17
CA GLY A 184 -10.17 10.14 -25.22
C GLY A 184 -10.06 9.16 -26.39
N ARG A 185 -9.90 7.85 -26.12
CA ARG A 185 -9.89 6.82 -27.17
C ARG A 185 -11.22 6.70 -27.92
N LEU A 186 -12.35 6.88 -27.23
CA LEU A 186 -13.67 6.91 -27.85
C LEU A 186 -13.81 8.14 -28.78
N LEU A 187 -13.45 9.34 -28.30
CA LEU A 187 -13.49 10.58 -29.08
C LEU A 187 -12.60 10.49 -30.33
N ALA A 188 -11.36 10.02 -30.19
CA ALA A 188 -10.47 9.79 -31.33
C ALA A 188 -11.05 8.78 -32.34
N SER A 189 -11.64 7.68 -31.87
CA SER A 189 -12.30 6.68 -32.74
C SER A 189 -13.58 7.21 -33.41
N MET A 190 -14.26 8.19 -32.82
CA MET A 190 -15.41 8.87 -33.43
C MET A 190 -14.93 9.86 -34.51
N HIS A 191 -13.88 10.64 -34.24
CA HIS A 191 -13.29 11.57 -35.19
C HIS A 191 -12.76 10.86 -36.46
N ASP A 192 -11.99 9.77 -36.28
CA ASP A 192 -11.51 8.87 -37.35
C ASP A 192 -12.68 8.38 -38.23
N SER A 193 -13.84 8.10 -37.63
CA SER A 193 -15.01 7.61 -38.37
C SER A 193 -15.76 8.68 -39.17
N ILE A 194 -15.72 9.93 -38.72
CA ILE A 194 -16.30 11.07 -39.45
C ILE A 194 -15.44 11.38 -40.68
N GLN A 195 -14.12 11.24 -40.58
CA GLN A 195 -13.19 11.45 -41.70
C GLN A 195 -13.18 10.28 -42.71
N THR A 196 -13.33 9.03 -42.25
CA THR A 196 -13.22 7.84 -43.12
C THR A 196 -14.55 7.30 -43.65
N GLY A 197 -15.70 7.72 -43.10
CA GLY A 197 -17.03 7.35 -43.57
C GLY A 197 -17.50 5.93 -43.23
N ASP A 198 -16.69 5.11 -42.57
CA ASP A 198 -17.03 3.72 -42.20
C ASP A 198 -17.63 3.62 -40.78
N ALA A 199 -18.93 3.92 -40.70
CA ALA A 199 -19.71 3.89 -39.46
C ALA A 199 -19.84 2.49 -38.82
N ALA A 200 -19.63 1.40 -39.58
CA ALA A 200 -19.73 0.04 -39.06
C ALA A 200 -18.47 -0.33 -38.26
N SER A 201 -17.29 -0.02 -38.81
CA SER A 201 -16.00 -0.23 -38.14
C SER A 201 -15.88 0.58 -36.84
N SER A 202 -16.34 1.83 -36.84
CA SER A 202 -16.28 2.71 -35.66
C SER A 202 -17.21 2.27 -34.54
N THR A 203 -18.42 1.80 -34.86
CA THR A 203 -19.36 1.27 -33.86
C THR A 203 -18.77 0.04 -33.14
N VAL A 204 -18.08 -0.85 -33.88
CA VAL A 204 -17.39 -2.01 -33.29
C VAL A 204 -16.17 -1.60 -32.44
N LYS A 205 -15.36 -0.64 -32.91
CA LYS A 205 -14.24 -0.07 -32.12
C LYS A 205 -14.75 0.57 -30.81
N ALA A 206 -15.78 1.41 -30.90
CA ALA A 206 -16.42 2.07 -29.75
C ALA A 206 -17.02 1.07 -28.77
N MET A 207 -17.73 0.06 -29.27
CA MET A 207 -18.29 -1.00 -28.43
C MET A 207 -17.19 -1.78 -27.71
N ARG A 208 -16.07 -2.08 -28.37
CA ARG A 208 -14.91 -2.71 -27.72
C ARG A 208 -14.26 -1.84 -26.65
N ILE A 209 -14.21 -0.51 -26.83
CA ILE A 209 -13.67 0.44 -25.83
C ILE A 209 -14.60 0.57 -24.61
N LEU A 210 -15.91 0.56 -24.83
CA LEU A 210 -16.94 0.70 -23.79
C LEU A 210 -17.16 -0.59 -23.00
N TYR A 211 -17.21 -1.73 -23.69
CA TYR A 211 -17.58 -3.01 -23.11
C TYR A 211 -16.42 -3.88 -22.66
N ASP A 212 -15.16 -3.51 -22.97
CA ASP A 212 -13.92 -4.25 -22.64
C ASP A 212 -14.06 -5.04 -21.33
N PRO A 213 -14.51 -6.31 -21.42
CA PRO A 213 -14.78 -7.09 -20.23
C PRO A 213 -13.39 -7.42 -19.75
N VAL A 214 -13.08 -6.97 -18.52
CA VAL A 214 -11.78 -7.09 -17.89
C VAL A 214 -11.14 -8.39 -18.36
N SER A 215 -10.13 -8.26 -19.23
CA SER A 215 -9.24 -9.36 -19.59
C SER A 215 -8.36 -9.63 -18.37
N THR A 216 -9.03 -10.07 -17.31
CA THR A 216 -8.63 -11.21 -16.53
C THR A 216 -8.15 -12.24 -17.55
N SER A 217 -6.85 -12.24 -17.75
CA SER A 217 -6.13 -13.49 -17.65
C SER A 217 -6.26 -14.03 -16.21
N ASP A 218 -7.51 -14.30 -15.79
CA ASP A 218 -7.81 -15.62 -15.28
C ASP A 218 -7.48 -16.52 -16.46
N GLY A 219 -6.21 -16.93 -16.54
CA GLY A 219 -5.95 -18.21 -17.15
C GLY A 219 -6.82 -19.17 -16.35
N SER A 220 -7.84 -19.73 -17.00
CA SER A 220 -8.58 -20.85 -16.43
C SER A 220 -7.52 -21.80 -15.90
N PRO A 221 -7.48 -22.08 -14.58
CA PRO A 221 -6.32 -22.72 -13.96
C PRO A 221 -6.01 -23.97 -14.78
N GLU A 222 -4.78 -24.06 -15.29
CA GLU A 222 -4.38 -25.18 -16.14
C GLU A 222 -4.63 -26.44 -15.34
N HIS A 223 -5.72 -27.15 -15.66
CA HIS A 223 -6.20 -28.24 -14.83
C HIS A 223 -5.16 -29.35 -14.92
N LEU A 224 -4.32 -29.44 -13.89
CA LEU A 224 -3.22 -30.39 -13.84
C LEU A 224 -3.80 -31.81 -13.95
N SER A 225 -3.07 -32.68 -14.65
CA SER A 225 -3.36 -34.11 -14.59
C SER A 225 -2.91 -34.64 -13.22
N PRO A 226 -3.50 -35.74 -12.70
CA PRO A 226 -3.04 -36.34 -11.45
C PRO A 226 -1.53 -36.70 -11.43
N ILE A 227 -0.96 -36.99 -12.61
CA ILE A 227 0.48 -37.23 -12.78
C ILE A 227 1.27 -35.92 -12.59
N HIS A 228 0.80 -34.80 -13.14
CA HIS A 228 1.41 -33.48 -12.94
C HIS A 228 1.22 -32.96 -11.51
N GLU A 229 0.08 -33.20 -10.86
CA GLU A 229 -0.13 -32.92 -9.43
C GLU A 229 0.89 -33.68 -8.57
N SER A 230 1.04 -35.00 -8.79
CA SER A 230 2.01 -35.82 -8.08
C SER A 230 3.45 -35.35 -8.34
N ALA A 231 3.79 -34.99 -9.58
CA ALA A 231 5.10 -34.47 -9.93
C ALA A 231 5.39 -33.13 -9.20
N HIS A 232 4.45 -32.19 -9.24
CA HIS A 232 4.55 -30.91 -8.52
C HIS A 232 4.76 -31.13 -7.02
N ASN A 233 3.87 -31.89 -6.37
CA ASN A 233 3.95 -32.15 -4.93
C ASN A 233 5.23 -32.92 -4.55
N SER A 234 5.73 -33.82 -5.41
CA SER A 234 6.98 -34.55 -5.16
C SER A 234 8.23 -33.67 -5.10
N SER A 235 8.23 -32.54 -5.82
CA SER A 235 9.32 -31.56 -5.78
C SER A 235 9.42 -30.79 -4.45
N GLY A 236 8.33 -30.78 -3.69
CA GLY A 236 8.25 -30.17 -2.36
C GLY A 236 8.90 -30.99 -1.24
N SER A 237 8.97 -30.44 -0.04
CA SER A 237 9.44 -31.12 1.18
C SER A 237 8.31 -31.92 1.83
N ILE A 238 8.64 -32.78 2.81
CA ILE A 238 7.64 -33.53 3.59
C ILE A 238 7.06 -32.59 4.64
N LEU A 239 5.73 -32.53 4.72
CA LEU A 239 5.01 -31.75 5.72
C LEU A 239 5.13 -32.37 7.11
N GLU A 240 5.55 -31.56 8.09
CA GLU A 240 5.47 -31.91 9.52
C GLU A 240 4.03 -32.29 9.90
N GLU A 241 3.86 -33.18 10.88
CA GLU A 241 2.54 -33.67 11.32
C GLU A 241 1.57 -32.52 11.65
N ALA A 242 2.01 -31.52 12.43
CA ALA A 242 1.19 -30.37 12.80
C ALA A 242 0.70 -29.59 11.56
N THR A 243 1.60 -29.25 10.64
CA THR A 243 1.26 -28.54 9.40
C THR A 243 0.37 -29.39 8.50
N TYR A 244 0.66 -30.68 8.37
CA TYR A 244 -0.15 -31.61 7.58
C TYR A 244 -1.60 -31.69 8.09
N SER A 245 -1.81 -31.88 9.40
CA SER A 245 -3.14 -31.91 9.99
C SER A 245 -3.86 -30.56 9.81
N MET A 246 -3.19 -29.42 10.01
CA MET A 246 -3.78 -28.10 9.80
C MET A 246 -4.24 -27.86 8.34
N LEU A 247 -3.43 -28.24 7.36
CA LEU A 247 -3.78 -28.10 5.94
C LEU A 247 -4.94 -29.03 5.54
N LEU A 248 -4.95 -30.26 6.06
CA LEU A 248 -6.04 -31.22 5.84
C LEU A 248 -7.35 -30.77 6.48
N ASP A 249 -7.32 -30.33 7.74
CA ASP A 249 -8.50 -29.81 8.44
C ASP A 249 -9.07 -28.59 7.72
N TYR A 250 -8.20 -27.68 7.25
CA TYR A 250 -8.59 -26.53 6.44
C TYR A 250 -9.22 -26.95 5.11
N TRP A 251 -8.63 -27.93 4.40
CA TRP A 251 -9.20 -28.44 3.15
C TRP A 251 -10.60 -29.01 3.38
N ASN A 252 -10.74 -29.93 4.33
CA ASN A 252 -11.99 -30.65 4.59
C ASN A 252 -13.12 -29.74 5.10
N GLN A 253 -12.79 -28.55 5.63
CA GLN A 253 -13.77 -27.50 5.97
C GLN A 253 -14.16 -26.61 4.79
N THR A 254 -13.32 -26.52 3.74
CA THR A 254 -13.43 -25.51 2.67
C THR A 254 -13.84 -26.10 1.32
N TYR A 255 -13.50 -27.36 1.06
CA TYR A 255 -13.57 -28.00 -0.26
C TYR A 255 -14.20 -29.39 -0.21
N SER A 256 -14.63 -29.87 -1.38
CA SER A 256 -15.22 -31.19 -1.58
C SER A 256 -14.72 -31.78 -2.90
N PRO A 257 -14.46 -33.10 -3.00
CA PRO A 257 -14.51 -34.09 -1.93
C PRO A 257 -13.45 -33.87 -0.83
N PRO A 258 -13.69 -34.37 0.40
CA PRO A 258 -12.70 -34.37 1.47
C PRO A 258 -11.60 -35.39 1.19
N TYR A 259 -10.42 -35.14 1.77
CA TYR A 259 -9.32 -36.10 1.81
C TYR A 259 -9.23 -36.80 3.17
N VAL A 260 -8.67 -38.00 3.18
CA VAL A 260 -8.40 -38.79 4.39
C VAL A 260 -6.95 -38.61 4.85
N HIS A 261 -6.76 -38.67 6.17
CA HIS A 261 -5.45 -38.56 6.82
C HIS A 261 -4.55 -39.75 6.48
N ARG A 262 -3.26 -39.51 6.18
CA ARG A 262 -2.26 -40.56 5.87
C ARG A 262 -2.29 -41.78 6.80
N ALA A 263 -2.47 -41.55 8.10
CA ALA A 263 -2.47 -42.59 9.13
C ALA A 263 -3.79 -43.39 9.23
N GLN A 264 -4.87 -42.91 8.61
CA GLN A 264 -6.17 -43.59 8.55
C GLN A 264 -6.33 -44.43 7.27
N PHE A 265 -5.35 -44.38 6.36
CA PHE A 265 -5.39 -45.12 5.10
C PHE A 265 -5.08 -46.61 5.33
N ALA A 266 -6.15 -47.41 5.46
CA ALA A 266 -6.08 -48.86 5.38
C ALA A 266 -6.13 -49.33 3.91
N PHE A 267 -5.48 -50.45 3.59
CA PHE A 267 -5.47 -51.03 2.24
C PHE A 267 -6.89 -51.31 1.70
N GLU A 268 -7.82 -51.64 2.58
CA GLU A 268 -9.25 -51.88 2.29
C GLU A 268 -9.99 -50.64 1.75
N LEU A 269 -9.44 -49.44 1.91
CA LEU A 269 -10.04 -48.18 1.42
C LEU A 269 -9.63 -47.83 -0.02
N MET A 270 -8.70 -48.57 -0.65
CA MET A 270 -8.27 -48.31 -2.03
C MET A 270 -9.41 -48.43 -3.06
N ASP A 271 -10.26 -49.46 -2.93
CA ASP A 271 -11.35 -49.72 -3.88
C ASP A 271 -12.53 -48.73 -3.77
N MET A 272 -12.53 -47.87 -2.74
CA MET A 272 -13.61 -46.91 -2.47
C MET A 272 -13.38 -45.53 -3.12
N GLY A 273 -12.30 -45.34 -3.89
CA GLY A 273 -11.99 -44.06 -4.53
C GLY A 273 -11.63 -42.94 -3.54
N ILE A 274 -11.16 -43.31 -2.34
CA ILE A 274 -10.87 -42.37 -1.25
C ILE A 274 -9.48 -41.76 -1.46
N ASN A 275 -9.43 -40.43 -1.62
CA ASN A 275 -8.19 -39.70 -1.80
C ASN A 275 -7.49 -39.43 -0.46
N VAL A 276 -6.19 -39.74 -0.38
CA VAL A 276 -5.33 -39.41 0.77
C VAL A 276 -4.71 -38.04 0.57
N PHE A 277 -4.71 -37.19 1.60
CA PHE A 277 -4.12 -35.85 1.47
C PHE A 277 -2.60 -35.96 1.26
N PRO A 278 -2.00 -35.32 0.24
CA PRO A 278 -0.59 -35.51 -0.08
C PRO A 278 0.32 -35.02 1.05
N THR A 279 1.34 -35.81 1.35
CA THR A 279 2.27 -35.55 2.47
C THR A 279 3.39 -34.58 2.14
N ARG A 280 3.45 -34.09 0.90
CA ARG A 280 4.47 -33.17 0.40
C ARG A 280 3.85 -31.94 -0.24
N ALA A 281 4.48 -30.79 -0.03
CA ALA A 281 4.11 -29.51 -0.62
C ALA A 281 5.37 -28.66 -0.86
N VAL A 282 5.30 -27.71 -1.78
CA VAL A 282 6.41 -26.82 -2.11
C VAL A 282 6.46 -25.68 -1.11
N GLU A 283 7.55 -25.57 -0.36
CA GLU A 283 7.76 -24.48 0.61
C GLU A 283 8.23 -23.20 -0.10
N HIS A 284 7.74 -22.05 0.34
CA HIS A 284 8.18 -20.75 -0.15
C HIS A 284 8.55 -19.80 1.01
N THR A 285 9.57 -18.97 0.80
CA THR A 285 9.92 -17.90 1.77
C THR A 285 9.25 -16.56 1.45
N ASN A 286 8.67 -16.43 0.25
CA ASN A 286 8.03 -15.23 -0.28
C ASN A 286 7.15 -15.56 -1.49
N PHE A 287 6.19 -14.67 -1.78
CA PHE A 287 5.33 -14.70 -2.96
C PHE A 287 4.94 -13.26 -3.33
N SER A 288 4.43 -13.06 -4.55
CA SER A 288 3.82 -11.80 -4.96
C SER A 288 2.30 -11.93 -5.02
N HIS A 289 1.56 -10.98 -4.46
CA HIS A 289 0.11 -10.92 -4.53
C HIS A 289 -0.32 -9.47 -4.74
N LYS A 290 -1.23 -9.23 -5.71
CA LYS A 290 -1.62 -7.87 -6.14
C LYS A 290 -0.41 -6.96 -6.41
N THR A 291 0.60 -7.47 -7.13
CA THR A 291 1.92 -6.82 -7.41
C THR A 291 2.83 -6.54 -6.19
N ARG A 292 2.39 -6.79 -4.95
CA ARG A 292 3.19 -6.58 -3.74
C ARG A 292 3.92 -7.84 -3.28
N PRO A 293 5.19 -7.75 -2.85
CA PRO A 293 5.93 -8.88 -2.29
C PRO A 293 5.55 -9.12 -0.82
N PHE A 294 5.13 -10.35 -0.51
CA PHE A 294 4.88 -10.87 0.83
C PHE A 294 5.95 -11.91 1.19
N SER A 295 6.19 -12.15 2.48
CA SER A 295 7.26 -13.03 2.96
C SER A 295 6.95 -13.66 4.30
N ILE A 296 7.63 -14.77 4.64
CA ILE A 296 7.60 -15.33 6.00
C ILE A 296 8.26 -14.39 7.01
N PHE A 297 7.81 -14.44 8.26
CA PHE A 297 8.29 -13.61 9.37
C PHE A 297 9.80 -13.74 9.59
N ALA A 298 10.35 -14.95 9.44
CA ALA A 298 11.78 -15.22 9.56
C ALA A 298 12.64 -14.53 8.46
N LYS A 299 12.05 -14.22 7.29
CA LYS A 299 12.73 -13.54 6.19
C LYS A 299 12.62 -12.01 6.31
N HIS A 300 11.42 -11.49 6.53
CA HIS A 300 11.20 -10.05 6.70
C HIS A 300 9.94 -9.77 7.51
N ALA A 301 10.13 -9.36 8.78
CA ALA A 301 9.02 -9.18 9.73
C ALA A 301 7.91 -8.25 9.21
N GLY A 302 8.27 -7.08 8.65
CA GLY A 302 7.30 -6.14 8.08
C GLY A 302 6.59 -6.64 6.80
N GLY A 303 7.23 -7.54 6.04
CA GLY A 303 6.64 -8.17 4.84
C GLY A 303 5.83 -9.43 5.15
N SER A 304 5.74 -9.82 6.42
CA SER A 304 4.92 -10.93 6.92
C SER A 304 3.69 -10.48 7.68
N SER A 305 3.65 -9.20 8.07
CA SER A 305 2.61 -8.60 8.89
C SER A 305 1.43 -8.19 8.02
N ILE A 306 0.29 -8.85 8.20
CA ILE A 306 -0.88 -8.70 7.32
C ILE A 306 -2.17 -8.52 8.11
N SER A 307 -3.13 -7.81 7.49
CA SER A 307 -4.55 -7.91 7.83
C SER A 307 -5.19 -8.93 6.88
N PHE A 308 -6.03 -9.79 7.44
CA PHE A 308 -6.68 -10.87 6.69
C PHE A 308 -8.12 -11.07 7.14
N ARG A 309 -8.91 -11.68 6.25
CA ARG A 309 -10.28 -12.12 6.56
C ARG A 309 -10.24 -13.57 7.04
N HIS A 310 -10.62 -13.81 8.28
CA HIS A 310 -10.68 -15.15 8.85
C HIS A 310 -11.65 -16.03 8.05
N PRO A 311 -11.25 -17.22 7.57
CA PRO A 311 -12.06 -18.05 6.66
C PRO A 311 -13.40 -18.43 7.28
N ALA A 312 -13.38 -19.08 8.46
CA ALA A 312 -14.61 -19.55 9.12
C ALA A 312 -15.57 -18.45 9.65
N THR A 313 -15.10 -17.24 9.95
CA THR A 313 -15.93 -16.19 10.61
C THR A 313 -16.18 -14.96 9.75
N GLY A 314 -15.50 -14.83 8.61
CA GLY A 314 -15.53 -13.63 7.76
C GLY A 314 -15.01 -12.35 8.42
N ARG A 315 -14.57 -12.40 9.69
CA ARG A 315 -14.09 -11.24 10.46
C ARG A 315 -12.66 -10.91 10.09
N LYS A 316 -12.35 -9.62 10.13
CA LYS A 316 -10.99 -9.11 9.96
C LYS A 316 -10.14 -9.39 11.20
N ASP A 317 -8.91 -9.83 10.98
CA ASP A 317 -7.92 -10.12 12.02
C ASP A 317 -6.50 -9.81 11.50
N PHE A 318 -5.51 -9.94 12.37
CA PHE A 318 -4.12 -9.58 12.09
C PHE A 318 -3.18 -10.71 12.49
N GLY A 319 -2.07 -10.87 11.76
CA GLY A 319 -1.09 -11.90 12.07
C GLY A 319 0.20 -11.80 11.27
N TYR A 320 1.17 -12.65 11.64
CA TYR A 320 2.41 -12.84 10.90
C TYR A 320 2.36 -14.14 10.09
N ILE A 321 2.65 -14.08 8.79
CA ILE A 321 2.90 -15.26 7.96
C ILE A 321 4.12 -16.01 8.53
N GLN A 322 3.94 -17.24 9.00
CA GLN A 322 5.03 -18.11 9.46
C GLN A 322 5.58 -18.96 8.32
N GLU A 323 4.68 -19.60 7.57
CA GLU A 323 5.02 -20.53 6.49
C GLU A 323 4.14 -20.27 5.26
N ILE A 324 4.65 -20.60 4.08
CA ILE A 324 3.95 -20.52 2.79
C ILE A 324 4.15 -21.87 2.09
N TRP A 325 3.05 -22.52 1.72
CA TRP A 325 3.05 -23.85 1.11
C TRP A 325 2.20 -23.85 -0.16
N THR A 326 2.77 -24.29 -1.29
CA THR A 326 1.99 -24.54 -2.51
C THR A 326 1.81 -26.04 -2.71
N GLN A 327 0.57 -26.46 -2.99
CA GLN A 327 0.23 -27.85 -3.24
C GLN A 327 -0.75 -27.94 -4.41
N ALA A 328 -0.52 -28.90 -5.30
CA ALA A 328 -1.43 -29.21 -6.40
C ALA A 328 -2.46 -30.23 -5.94
N LEU A 329 -3.75 -29.89 -6.02
CA LEU A 329 -4.88 -30.70 -5.57
C LEU A 329 -6.07 -30.50 -6.50
N GLN A 330 -6.61 -31.59 -7.06
CA GLN A 330 -7.80 -31.58 -7.93
C GLN A 330 -7.63 -30.63 -9.14
N GLY A 331 -6.50 -30.79 -9.85
CA GLY A 331 -6.14 -29.95 -10.98
C GLY A 331 -5.61 -28.55 -10.65
N GLU A 332 -5.75 -28.04 -9.41
CA GLU A 332 -5.38 -26.66 -9.06
C GLU A 332 -4.16 -26.59 -8.13
N CYS A 333 -3.17 -25.75 -8.48
CA CYS A 333 -2.14 -25.31 -7.53
C CYS A 333 -2.73 -24.29 -6.57
N ARG A 334 -2.80 -24.62 -5.28
CA ARG A 334 -3.21 -23.71 -4.20
C ARG A 334 -2.04 -23.33 -3.32
N THR A 335 -1.93 -22.04 -2.99
CA THR A 335 -0.99 -21.54 -1.98
C THR A 335 -1.69 -21.26 -0.66
N TYR A 336 -1.26 -21.99 0.37
CA TYR A 336 -1.67 -21.86 1.76
C TYR A 336 -0.64 -21.05 2.55
N LEU A 337 -1.13 -20.27 3.50
CA LEU A 337 -0.35 -19.46 4.41
C LEU A 337 -0.68 -19.89 5.83
N ILE A 338 0.33 -20.27 6.60
CA ILE A 338 0.18 -20.52 8.03
C ILE A 338 0.44 -19.20 8.74
N ILE A 339 -0.61 -18.66 9.35
CA ILE A 339 -0.57 -17.39 10.04
C ILE A 339 -0.48 -17.65 11.54
N GLN A 340 0.41 -16.92 12.23
CA GLN A 340 0.36 -16.74 13.67
C GLN A 340 -0.52 -15.52 13.98
N PRO A 341 -1.78 -15.68 14.43
CA PRO A 341 -2.67 -14.56 14.67
C PRO A 341 -2.22 -13.78 15.91
N HIS A 342 -2.39 -12.47 15.88
CA HIS A 342 -2.09 -11.61 17.02
C HIS A 342 -3.16 -11.72 18.11
N THR A 343 -2.71 -11.59 19.35
CA THR A 343 -3.56 -11.69 20.52
C THR A 343 -4.17 -10.33 20.85
N ARG A 344 -5.50 -10.27 20.85
CA ARG A 344 -6.26 -9.07 21.23
C ARG A 344 -5.97 -8.71 22.68
N LEU A 345 -5.96 -7.41 22.98
CA LEU A 345 -5.88 -6.93 24.36
C LEU A 345 -7.14 -7.37 25.13
N SER A 346 -7.03 -7.51 26.44
CA SER A 346 -8.21 -7.57 27.30
C SER A 346 -8.98 -6.25 27.23
N SER A 347 -10.31 -6.27 27.44
CA SER A 347 -11.13 -5.04 27.40
C SER A 347 -10.70 -4.00 28.45
N SER A 348 -10.03 -4.43 29.52
CA SER A 348 -9.44 -3.53 30.53
C SER A 348 -8.17 -2.85 30.04
N ASP A 349 -7.28 -3.55 29.34
CA ASP A 349 -6.07 -2.94 28.75
C ASP A 349 -6.40 -2.12 27.49
N GLU A 350 -7.35 -2.57 26.66
CA GLU A 350 -7.79 -1.83 25.47
C GLU A 350 -8.37 -0.45 25.83
N ALA A 351 -9.10 -0.37 26.96
CA ALA A 351 -9.64 0.88 27.50
C ALA A 351 -8.58 1.88 28.00
N LYS A 352 -7.33 1.45 28.21
CA LYS A 352 -6.22 2.35 28.56
C LYS A 352 -5.56 3.00 27.34
N THR A 353 -5.82 2.49 26.14
CA THR A 353 -5.18 2.99 24.92
C THR A 353 -5.96 4.16 24.31
N PRO A 354 -5.27 5.15 23.71
CA PRO A 354 -5.93 6.19 22.91
C PRO A 354 -6.65 5.60 21.69
N LEU A 355 -6.20 4.45 21.19
CA LEU A 355 -6.65 3.87 19.93
C LEU A 355 -8.13 3.48 19.91
N ARG A 356 -8.74 3.22 21.08
CA ARG A 356 -10.15 2.85 21.20
C ARG A 356 -11.10 4.01 20.87
N THR A 357 -10.75 5.23 21.27
CA THR A 357 -11.51 6.45 20.93
C THR A 357 -11.10 6.97 19.54
N HIS A 358 -9.81 6.89 19.20
CA HIS A 358 -9.24 7.47 17.99
C HIS A 358 -9.26 6.54 16.76
N GLN A 359 -10.45 6.02 16.40
CA GLN A 359 -10.57 4.97 15.36
C GLN A 359 -10.10 5.36 13.94
N ARG A 360 -10.10 6.66 13.58
CA ARG A 360 -9.62 7.17 12.28
C ARG A 360 -8.12 6.97 12.06
N PHE A 361 -7.34 6.73 13.12
CA PHE A 361 -5.96 6.27 13.01
C PHE A 361 -5.81 4.90 12.33
N LYS A 362 -6.89 4.13 12.17
CA LYS A 362 -6.87 2.72 11.73
C LYS A 362 -5.83 1.89 12.50
N SER A 363 -5.58 2.25 13.76
CA SER A 363 -4.47 1.72 14.54
C SER A 363 -4.97 0.84 15.69
N PHE A 364 -4.26 -0.26 15.95
CA PHE A 364 -4.69 -1.30 16.88
C PHE A 364 -3.54 -1.76 17.77
N ALA A 365 -3.83 -2.06 19.04
CA ALA A 365 -2.87 -2.67 19.95
C ALA A 365 -3.17 -4.16 20.18
N ARG A 366 -2.12 -4.97 20.29
CA ARG A 366 -2.16 -6.42 20.57
C ARG A 366 -1.03 -6.80 21.53
N TYR A 367 -1.15 -7.90 22.27
CA TYR A 367 -0.04 -8.38 23.10
C TYR A 367 1.09 -8.96 22.22
N THR A 368 2.35 -8.68 22.57
CA THR A 368 3.53 -9.18 21.84
C THR A 368 3.98 -10.58 22.30
N ASN A 369 3.61 -11.00 23.51
CA ASN A 369 4.20 -12.17 24.18
C ASN A 369 3.46 -13.49 23.86
N PRO A 370 4.17 -14.58 23.48
CA PRO A 370 3.59 -15.89 23.22
C PRO A 370 2.89 -16.59 24.40
N GLN A 371 3.00 -16.09 25.64
CA GLN A 371 2.13 -16.53 26.75
C GLN A 371 0.63 -16.40 26.46
N HIS A 372 0.26 -15.55 25.50
CA HIS A 372 -1.11 -15.43 25.00
C HIS A 372 -1.24 -15.85 23.53
N ALA A 373 -0.28 -16.62 22.98
CA ALA A 373 -0.28 -17.03 21.58
C ALA A 373 -1.61 -17.72 21.23
N ARG A 374 -2.23 -17.24 20.15
CA ARG A 374 -3.39 -17.92 19.56
C ARG A 374 -2.92 -19.12 18.74
N PRO A 375 -3.74 -20.17 18.58
CA PRO A 375 -3.42 -21.23 17.63
C PRO A 375 -3.17 -20.64 16.25
N GLN A 376 -2.26 -21.28 15.50
CA GLN A 376 -2.01 -20.94 14.11
C GLN A 376 -3.27 -21.19 13.27
N LEU A 377 -3.35 -20.50 12.14
CA LEU A 377 -4.50 -20.51 11.25
C LEU A 377 -4.01 -20.62 9.80
N VAL A 378 -4.59 -21.56 9.05
CA VAL A 378 -4.40 -21.65 7.60
C VAL A 378 -5.32 -20.65 6.92
N ILE A 379 -4.77 -19.86 5.98
CA ILE A 379 -5.55 -19.06 5.03
C ILE A 379 -4.95 -19.20 3.62
N GLU A 380 -5.78 -19.06 2.59
CA GLU A 380 -5.30 -18.84 1.21
C GLU A 380 -5.12 -17.35 0.86
N LEU A 381 -4.43 -17.07 -0.25
CA LEU A 381 -4.19 -15.72 -0.80
C LEU A 381 -5.44 -14.83 -0.87
N ARG A 382 -6.61 -15.39 -1.21
CA ARG A 382 -7.90 -14.66 -1.29
C ARG A 382 -8.36 -14.04 0.03
N HIS A 383 -7.80 -14.46 1.16
CA HIS A 383 -8.09 -13.92 2.48
C HIS A 383 -7.21 -12.73 2.87
N ILE A 384 -6.09 -12.50 2.18
CA ILE A 384 -5.21 -11.36 2.45
C ILE A 384 -5.93 -10.07 2.04
N ILE A 385 -6.00 -9.13 2.97
CA ILE A 385 -6.54 -7.80 2.69
C ILE A 385 -5.40 -6.87 2.29
N ALA A 386 -4.45 -6.63 3.22
CA ALA A 386 -3.35 -5.69 3.08
C ALA A 386 -2.14 -6.08 3.93
N HIS A 387 -1.01 -5.43 3.68
CA HIS A 387 0.10 -5.34 4.64
C HIS A 387 -0.27 -4.45 5.82
N VAL A 388 0.34 -4.69 6.98
CA VAL A 388 0.09 -3.93 8.21
C VAL A 388 1.40 -3.59 8.91
N PRO A 389 1.93 -2.36 8.73
CA PRO A 389 3.08 -1.87 9.46
C PRO A 389 2.84 -1.89 10.97
N PHE A 390 3.90 -2.08 11.75
CA PHE A 390 3.78 -2.26 13.19
C PHE A 390 4.95 -1.69 13.99
N HIS A 391 4.68 -1.32 15.24
CA HIS A 391 5.65 -0.81 16.19
C HIS A 391 5.60 -1.61 17.49
N ARG A 392 6.73 -2.15 17.94
CA ARG A 392 6.80 -2.91 19.20
C ARG A 392 7.10 -1.95 20.34
N ARG A 393 6.26 -1.96 21.38
CA ARG A 393 6.39 -1.12 22.56
C ARG A 393 6.62 -1.98 23.82
N PRO A 394 7.48 -1.54 24.74
CA PRO A 394 7.81 -2.29 25.95
C PRO A 394 6.60 -2.41 26.89
N LYS A 395 6.74 -3.25 27.92
CA LYS A 395 5.80 -3.25 29.05
C LYS A 395 5.76 -1.87 29.70
N GLY A 396 4.58 -1.42 30.12
CA GLY A 396 4.36 -0.10 30.72
C GLY A 396 3.76 0.95 29.79
N THR A 397 3.91 0.81 28.46
CA THR A 397 3.26 1.72 27.49
C THR A 397 1.73 1.71 27.70
N TYR A 398 1.14 2.91 27.74
CA TYR A 398 -0.27 3.14 28.11
C TYR A 398 -0.71 2.52 29.47
N GLY A 399 0.21 2.24 30.39
CA GLY A 399 -0.11 1.56 31.67
C GLY A 399 -0.51 0.09 31.51
N ILE A 400 -0.13 -0.55 30.40
CA ILE A 400 -0.35 -1.98 30.15
C ILE A 400 0.83 -2.78 30.71
N LYS A 401 0.56 -3.82 31.51
CA LYS A 401 1.59 -4.59 32.24
C LYS A 401 2.46 -5.48 31.34
N HIS A 402 2.02 -5.74 30.12
CA HIS A 402 2.67 -6.60 29.14
C HIS A 402 3.20 -5.77 27.97
N ALA A 403 4.21 -6.28 27.26
CA ALA A 403 4.64 -5.67 26.00
C ALA A 403 3.52 -5.75 24.96
N ILE A 404 3.36 -4.68 24.18
CA ILE A 404 2.32 -4.54 23.16
C ILE A 404 2.94 -4.24 21.80
N THR A 405 2.30 -4.73 20.74
CA THR A 405 2.60 -4.32 19.38
C THR A 405 1.44 -3.46 18.89
N LEU A 406 1.78 -2.26 18.41
CA LEU A 406 0.87 -1.33 17.75
C LEU A 406 0.92 -1.63 16.25
N PHE A 407 -0.23 -1.60 15.59
CA PHE A 407 -0.42 -1.90 14.17
C PHE A 407 -1.18 -0.75 13.53
N VAL A 408 -0.90 -0.44 12.26
CA VAL A 408 -1.67 0.54 11.48
C VAL A 408 -2.13 -0.08 10.17
N ASP A 409 -3.40 0.09 9.87
CA ASP A 409 -4.12 -0.63 8.81
C ASP A 409 -4.56 0.36 7.72
N SER A 410 -3.63 1.23 7.34
CA SER A 410 -3.81 2.35 6.40
C SER A 410 -3.46 2.02 4.96
N LEU A 411 -2.93 0.82 4.70
CA LEU A 411 -2.55 0.36 3.36
C LEU A 411 -3.70 -0.31 2.58
N GLU A 412 -4.87 -0.47 3.22
CA GLU A 412 -6.04 -1.09 2.60
C GLU A 412 -6.61 -0.28 1.42
N LYS A 413 -6.42 -0.82 0.21
CA LYS A 413 -6.89 -0.31 -1.10
C LYS A 413 -6.26 1.01 -1.53
N GLY A 414 -5.97 1.11 -2.83
CA GLY A 414 -5.31 2.27 -3.44
C GLY A 414 -3.80 2.32 -3.24
N ARG A 415 -3.24 1.53 -2.31
CA ARG A 415 -1.79 1.44 -2.06
C ARG A 415 -1.20 0.03 -2.08
N ASP A 416 -1.88 -1.00 -1.58
CA ASP A 416 -1.51 -2.40 -1.86
C ASP A 416 -1.95 -2.80 -3.29
#